data_AF-A0A399EB12-F1
#
_entry.id   AF-A0A399EB12-F1
#
_cell.length_a   1.000
_cell.length_b   1.000
_cell.length_c   1.000
_cell.angle_alpha   90.00
_cell.angle_beta   90.00
_cell.angle_gamma   90.00
#
_symmetry.space_group_name_H-M   'P 1'
#
loop_
_entity.id
_entity.type
_entity.pdbx_description
1 polymer ?
#
loop_
_entity_poly.entity_id
_entity_poly.type
_entity_poly.pdbx_seq_one_letter_code
_entity_poly.pdbx_strand_id
1 'polypeptide(L)'
;MPESLNLTVVPYVSVGPVRFGMTRPEVRQLLGEPFRTYDYPDGSCLDDFCDLEVEYAPDGACAGVFVREPHRVEVLGYAPIGRPAHEVVAWLRREDPGLEAREDGLFSPRLGIKLGPEVDPYPEAGPSDPRPPSRWGT
;
A
#
# COMPACT_ATOMS: atom_id res chain seq x y z
N MET A 1 -17.29 -14.87 -6.23
CA MET A 1 -16.00 -14.17 -6.04
C MET A 1 -15.77 -13.36 -7.30
N PRO A 2 -15.66 -12.03 -7.25
CA PRO A 2 -15.24 -11.28 -8.43
C PRO A 2 -13.83 -11.73 -8.85
N GLU A 3 -13.53 -11.67 -10.14
CA GLU A 3 -12.22 -12.03 -10.68
C GLU A 3 -11.12 -11.12 -10.11
N SER A 4 -9.92 -11.67 -9.87
CA SER A 4 -8.75 -10.87 -9.47
C SER A 4 -8.44 -9.82 -10.53
N LEU A 5 -8.57 -8.54 -10.16
CA LEU A 5 -8.18 -7.42 -11.00
C LEU A 5 -6.66 -7.22 -11.00
N ASN A 6 -6.11 -6.95 -12.18
CA ASN A 6 -4.76 -6.41 -12.34
C ASN A 6 -4.84 -4.89 -12.25
N LEU A 7 -4.30 -4.30 -11.18
CA LEU A 7 -4.37 -2.88 -10.89
C LEU A 7 -3.02 -2.24 -11.11
N THR A 8 -2.92 -1.35 -12.10
CA THR A 8 -1.72 -0.52 -12.31
C THR A 8 -1.82 0.77 -11.50
N VAL A 9 -0.80 1.07 -10.72
CA VAL A 9 -0.71 2.32 -9.97
C VAL A 9 0.01 3.36 -10.81
N VAL A 10 -0.63 4.51 -10.97
CA VAL A 10 -0.01 5.74 -11.46
C VAL A 10 0.06 6.69 -10.25
N PRO A 11 1.27 6.99 -9.73
CA PRO A 11 1.44 7.80 -8.52
C PRO A 11 0.60 9.07 -8.55
N TYR A 12 -0.15 9.31 -7.46
CA TYR A 12 -1.02 10.48 -7.29
C TYR A 12 -2.09 10.68 -8.38
N VAL A 13 -2.33 9.70 -9.24
CA VAL A 13 -3.32 9.80 -10.32
C VAL A 13 -4.39 8.72 -10.20
N SER A 14 -4.00 7.45 -10.11
CA SER A 14 -4.97 6.35 -10.14
C SER A 14 -4.42 5.01 -9.62
N VAL A 15 -5.36 4.15 -9.21
CA VAL A 15 -5.13 2.72 -8.94
C VAL A 15 -6.10 1.92 -9.82
N GLY A 16 -5.58 1.34 -10.90
CA GLY A 16 -6.41 0.72 -11.93
C GLY A 16 -7.43 1.72 -12.51
N PRO A 17 -8.74 1.40 -12.55
CA PRO A 17 -9.76 2.29 -13.09
C PRO A 17 -10.11 3.46 -12.16
N VAL A 18 -9.82 3.36 -10.86
CA VAL A 18 -10.16 4.39 -9.87
C VAL A 18 -9.13 5.53 -9.94
N ARG A 19 -9.60 6.76 -10.17
CA ARG A 19 -8.78 7.97 -10.17
C ARG A 19 -9.01 8.77 -8.90
N PHE A 20 -7.96 9.36 -8.35
CA PHE A 20 -8.12 10.30 -7.24
C PHE A 20 -8.92 11.52 -7.70
N GLY A 21 -9.79 12.01 -6.82
CA GLY A 21 -10.73 13.09 -7.14
C GLY A 21 -12.07 12.63 -7.72
N MET A 22 -12.23 11.34 -8.11
CA MET A 22 -13.53 10.81 -8.50
C MET A 22 -14.53 10.90 -7.35
N THR A 23 -15.75 11.26 -7.66
CA THR A 23 -16.86 11.22 -6.69
C THR A 23 -17.24 9.76 -6.39
N ARG A 24 -17.82 9.55 -5.20
CA ARG A 24 -18.31 8.23 -4.80
C ARG A 24 -19.28 7.56 -5.79
N PRO A 25 -20.25 8.25 -6.41
CA PRO A 25 -21.07 7.66 -7.47
C PRO A 25 -20.28 7.20 -8.70
N GLU A 26 -19.25 7.95 -9.12
CA GLU A 26 -18.40 7.57 -10.25
C GLU A 26 -17.59 6.31 -9.94
N VAL A 27 -17.05 6.19 -8.72
CA VAL A 27 -16.34 4.98 -8.30
C VAL A 27 -17.27 3.77 -8.29
N ARG A 28 -18.49 3.91 -7.77
CA ARG A 28 -19.49 2.83 -7.76
C ARG A 28 -19.97 2.44 -9.15
N GLN A 29 -20.00 3.39 -10.09
CA GLN A 29 -20.27 3.06 -11.49
C GLN A 29 -19.18 2.17 -12.09
N LEU A 30 -17.93 2.30 -11.65
CA LEU A 30 -16.79 1.49 -12.11
C LEU A 30 -16.69 0.15 -11.39
N LEU A 31 -16.90 0.12 -10.08
CA LEU A 31 -16.64 -1.04 -9.23
C LEU A 31 -17.91 -1.81 -8.83
N GLY A 32 -19.09 -1.25 -9.08
CA GLY A 32 -20.36 -1.76 -8.58
C GLY A 32 -20.72 -1.21 -7.19
N GLU A 33 -21.68 -1.84 -6.54
CA GLU A 33 -22.03 -1.49 -5.16
C GLU A 33 -21.03 -2.10 -4.17
N PRO A 34 -20.61 -1.36 -3.13
CA PRO A 34 -19.73 -1.91 -2.12
C PRO A 34 -20.44 -2.94 -1.26
N PHE A 35 -19.65 -3.85 -0.69
CA PHE A 35 -20.12 -4.78 0.32
C PHE A 35 -20.55 -4.03 1.59
N ARG A 36 -19.79 -2.99 1.97
CA ARG A 36 -20.10 -2.15 3.12
C ARG A 36 -19.62 -0.72 2.92
N THR A 37 -20.28 0.20 3.62
CA THR A 37 -19.84 1.57 3.78
C THR A 37 -19.58 1.85 5.25
N TYR A 38 -18.54 2.61 5.54
CA TYR A 38 -18.28 3.22 6.83
C TYR A 38 -18.25 4.74 6.68
N ASP A 39 -19.06 5.45 7.46
CA ASP A 39 -19.04 6.90 7.53
C ASP A 39 -18.35 7.32 8.84
N TYR A 40 -17.44 8.29 8.76
CA TYR A 40 -16.67 8.77 9.91
C TYR A 40 -17.20 10.12 10.42
N PRO A 41 -16.99 10.45 11.71
CA PRO A 41 -17.49 11.71 12.29
C PRO A 41 -16.94 13.00 11.66
N ASP A 42 -15.79 12.93 10.98
CA ASP A 42 -15.17 14.07 10.28
C ASP A 42 -15.75 14.31 8.88
N GLY A 43 -16.73 13.50 8.46
CA GLY A 43 -17.38 13.56 7.16
C GLY A 43 -16.70 12.73 6.07
N SER A 44 -15.52 12.16 6.33
CA SER A 44 -14.92 11.17 5.43
C SER A 44 -15.74 9.87 5.43
N CYS A 45 -15.58 9.06 4.38
CA CYS A 45 -16.20 7.74 4.32
C CYS A 45 -15.32 6.74 3.59
N LEU A 46 -15.60 5.45 3.80
CA LEU A 46 -14.90 4.33 3.20
C LEU A 46 -15.93 3.39 2.58
N ASP A 47 -15.78 3.08 1.30
CA ASP A 47 -16.52 1.98 0.66
C ASP A 47 -15.60 0.75 0.57
N ASP A 48 -16.08 -0.36 1.12
CA ASP A 48 -15.39 -1.64 1.20
C ASP A 48 -15.97 -2.61 0.15
N PHE A 49 -15.12 -3.00 -0.79
CA PHE A 49 -15.39 -3.99 -1.85
C PHE A 49 -14.70 -5.34 -1.55
N CYS A 50 -14.58 -5.67 -0.26
CA CYS A 50 -13.88 -6.80 0.34
C CYS A 50 -12.34 -6.69 0.32
N ASP A 51 -11.75 -6.81 -0.87
CA ASP A 51 -10.28 -6.87 -1.04
C ASP A 51 -9.72 -5.56 -1.60
N LEU A 52 -10.60 -4.59 -1.83
CA LEU A 52 -10.31 -3.23 -2.26
C LEU A 52 -11.20 -2.28 -1.47
N GLU A 53 -10.61 -1.26 -0.85
CA GLU A 53 -11.35 -0.21 -0.15
C GLU A 53 -11.03 1.13 -0.79
N VAL A 54 -12.03 1.99 -0.90
CA VAL A 54 -11.88 3.35 -1.41
C VAL A 54 -12.26 4.33 -0.32
N GLU A 55 -11.31 5.17 0.06
CA GLU A 55 -11.47 6.24 1.03
C GLU A 55 -11.82 7.54 0.31
N TYR A 56 -12.81 8.25 0.85
CA TYR A 56 -13.27 9.53 0.34
C TYR A 56 -13.07 10.61 1.40
N ALA A 57 -12.56 11.76 0.96
CA ALA A 57 -12.47 12.96 1.78
C ALA A 57 -13.87 13.51 2.11
N PRO A 58 -13.99 14.45 3.07
CA PRO A 58 -15.28 15.02 3.48
C PRO A 58 -16.08 15.72 2.36
N ASP A 59 -15.42 16.11 1.27
CA ASP A 59 -16.07 16.66 0.07
C ASP A 59 -16.62 15.56 -0.88
N GLY A 60 -16.45 14.29 -0.51
CA GLY A 60 -16.90 13.11 -1.26
C GLY A 60 -15.96 12.68 -2.38
N ALA A 61 -14.76 13.26 -2.49
CA ALA A 61 -13.76 12.92 -3.49
C ALA A 61 -12.88 11.74 -3.04
N CYS A 62 -12.60 10.80 -3.95
CA CYS A 62 -11.69 9.69 -3.73
C CYS A 62 -10.29 10.20 -3.36
N ALA A 63 -9.87 9.89 -2.14
CA ALA A 63 -8.62 10.35 -1.54
C ALA A 63 -7.60 9.22 -1.37
N GLY A 64 -8.07 7.97 -1.25
CA GLY A 64 -7.21 6.81 -1.01
C GLY A 64 -7.81 5.53 -1.57
N VAL A 65 -6.93 4.59 -1.94
CA VAL A 65 -7.32 3.23 -2.34
C VAL A 65 -6.44 2.25 -1.59
N PHE A 66 -7.05 1.36 -0.84
CA PHE A 66 -6.39 0.28 -0.12
C PHE A 66 -6.65 -1.02 -0.88
N VAL A 67 -5.59 -1.80 -1.10
CA VAL A 67 -5.69 -3.06 -1.84
C VAL A 67 -5.02 -4.17 -1.04
N ARG A 68 -5.73 -5.30 -0.93
CA ARG A 68 -5.26 -6.53 -0.29
C ARG A 68 -5.26 -7.68 -1.29
N GLU A 69 -4.73 -8.83 -0.89
CA GLU A 69 -4.91 -10.07 -1.64
C GLU A 69 -6.42 -10.34 -1.85
N PRO A 70 -6.84 -10.93 -2.98
CA PRO A 70 -6.03 -11.56 -4.03
C PRO A 70 -5.72 -10.65 -5.23
N HIS A 71 -5.85 -9.33 -5.10
CA HIS A 71 -5.57 -8.42 -6.20
C HIS A 71 -4.08 -8.33 -6.52
N ARG A 72 -3.76 -8.29 -7.82
CA ARG A 72 -2.40 -8.02 -8.27
C ARG A 72 -2.25 -6.52 -8.51
N VAL A 73 -1.52 -5.86 -7.64
CA VAL A 73 -1.13 -4.45 -7.82
C VAL A 73 0.23 -4.38 -8.48
N GLU A 74 0.38 -3.54 -9.48
CA GLU A 74 1.64 -3.25 -10.15
C GLU A 74 2.00 -1.77 -10.02
N VAL A 75 3.19 -1.50 -9.50
CA VAL A 75 3.74 -0.16 -9.30
C VAL A 75 5.09 -0.12 -10.01
N LEU A 76 5.21 0.70 -11.06
CA LEU A 76 6.45 0.81 -11.85
C LEU A 76 7.00 -0.55 -12.33
N GLY A 77 6.11 -1.48 -12.70
CA GLY A 77 6.47 -2.84 -13.13
C GLY A 77 6.79 -3.83 -12.00
N TYR A 78 6.74 -3.41 -10.74
CA TYR A 78 6.91 -4.28 -9.57
C TYR A 78 5.55 -4.63 -8.96
N ALA A 79 5.37 -5.89 -8.55
CA ALA A 79 4.15 -6.37 -7.89
C ALA A 79 4.43 -6.67 -6.41
N PRO A 80 4.10 -5.75 -5.48
CA PRO A 80 4.49 -5.86 -4.07
C PRO A 80 3.62 -6.82 -3.25
N ILE A 81 2.34 -6.97 -3.58
CA ILE A 81 1.43 -7.85 -2.83
C ILE A 81 1.87 -9.32 -3.00
N GLY A 82 1.92 -10.06 -1.88
CA GLY A 82 2.38 -11.44 -1.83
C GLY A 82 3.91 -11.63 -1.82
N ARG A 83 4.69 -10.53 -1.83
CA ARG A 83 6.16 -10.58 -1.71
C ARG A 83 6.59 -10.49 -0.24
N PRO A 84 7.76 -11.05 0.12
CA PRO A 84 8.33 -10.84 1.44
C PRO A 84 8.51 -9.35 1.75
N ALA A 85 8.09 -8.93 2.94
CA ALA A 85 8.10 -7.52 3.36
C ALA A 85 9.47 -6.84 3.14
N HIS A 86 10.57 -7.52 3.50
CA HIS A 86 11.92 -6.98 3.32
C HIS A 86 12.30 -6.71 1.85
N GLU A 87 11.79 -7.51 0.90
CA GLU A 87 12.00 -7.27 -0.54
C GLU A 87 11.24 -6.05 -1.02
N VAL A 88 9.98 -5.91 -0.58
CA VAL A 88 9.13 -4.76 -0.91
C VAL A 88 9.75 -3.48 -0.35
N VAL A 89 10.21 -3.50 0.91
CA VAL A 89 10.90 -2.35 1.54
C VAL A 89 12.19 -2.02 0.80
N ALA A 90 13.00 -3.01 0.45
CA ALA A 90 14.25 -2.79 -0.28
C ALA A 90 14.02 -2.20 -1.68
N TRP A 91 12.97 -2.66 -2.38
CA TRP A 91 12.54 -2.07 -3.63
C TRP A 91 12.06 -0.63 -3.44
N LEU A 92 11.17 -0.39 -2.47
CA LEU A 92 10.59 0.92 -2.24
C LEU A 92 11.65 1.98 -1.85
N ARG A 93 12.65 1.60 -1.04
CA ARG A 93 13.80 2.47 -0.71
C ARG A 93 14.67 2.81 -1.92
N ARG A 94 14.73 1.92 -2.92
CA ARG A 94 15.48 2.18 -4.16
C ARG A 94 14.74 3.17 -5.05
N GLU A 95 13.42 3.01 -5.15
CA GLU A 95 12.56 3.90 -5.95
C GLU A 95 12.34 5.26 -5.29
N ASP A 96 12.33 5.30 -3.95
CA ASP A 96 12.17 6.49 -3.15
C ASP A 96 13.17 6.53 -1.97
N PRO A 97 14.33 7.18 -2.16
CA PRO A 97 15.28 7.43 -1.06
C PRO A 97 14.72 8.32 0.04
N GLY A 98 13.61 9.02 -0.18
CA GLY A 98 12.90 9.87 0.78
C GLY A 98 11.82 9.12 1.57
N LEU A 99 11.88 7.79 1.62
CA LEU A 99 10.90 6.97 2.34
C LEU A 99 10.83 7.35 3.83
N GLU A 100 9.60 7.55 4.32
CA GLU A 100 9.33 7.96 5.69
C GLU A 100 8.77 6.80 6.51
N ALA A 101 9.33 6.57 7.68
CA ALA A 101 8.68 5.73 8.70
C ALA A 101 7.67 6.59 9.48
N ARG A 102 6.44 6.09 9.57
CA ARG A 102 5.32 6.70 10.30
C ARG A 102 4.76 5.70 11.30
N GLU A 103 3.93 6.16 12.21
CA GLU A 103 3.29 5.31 13.21
C GLU A 103 2.46 4.18 12.57
N ASP A 104 1.88 4.45 11.40
CA ASP A 104 1.00 3.55 10.66
C ASP A 104 1.70 2.79 9.51
N GLY A 105 3.04 2.78 9.49
CA GLY A 105 3.85 2.00 8.56
C GLY A 105 4.86 2.84 7.77
N LEU A 106 5.13 2.45 6.53
CA LEU A 106 6.09 3.13 5.65
C LEU A 106 5.37 3.93 4.58
N PHE A 107 5.73 5.19 4.39
CA PHE A 107 5.15 6.06 3.39
C PHE A 107 6.20 6.56 2.40
N SER A 108 5.93 6.34 1.11
CA SER A 108 6.71 6.90 0.00
C SER A 108 6.06 8.20 -0.48
N PRO A 109 6.59 9.38 -0.11
CA PRO A 109 6.09 10.66 -0.64
C PRO A 109 6.34 10.81 -2.14
N ARG A 110 7.30 10.09 -2.73
CA ARG A 110 7.50 10.14 -4.19
C ARG A 110 6.39 9.41 -4.95
N LEU A 111 5.90 8.29 -4.40
CA LEU A 111 4.95 7.42 -5.09
C LEU A 111 3.51 7.57 -4.61
N GLY A 112 3.29 8.21 -3.45
CA GLY A 112 1.97 8.30 -2.82
C GLY A 112 1.47 6.95 -2.31
N ILE A 113 2.38 6.10 -1.85
CA ILE A 113 2.08 4.72 -1.42
C ILE A 113 2.42 4.57 0.06
N LYS A 114 1.51 3.93 0.80
CA LYS A 114 1.71 3.51 2.18
C LYS A 114 1.72 1.99 2.26
N LEU A 115 2.74 1.42 2.90
CA LEU A 115 2.73 0.03 3.36
C LEU A 115 2.22 0.02 4.80
N GLY A 116 1.25 -0.86 5.09
CA GLY A 116 0.65 -0.95 6.42
C GLY A 116 1.63 -1.36 7.53
N PRO A 117 1.20 -1.28 8.81
CA PRO A 117 2.06 -1.42 9.98
C PRO A 117 2.66 -2.82 10.16
N GLU A 118 2.17 -3.82 9.43
CA GLU A 118 2.70 -5.19 9.41
C GLU A 118 4.08 -5.28 8.75
N VAL A 119 4.49 -4.25 8.02
CA VAL A 119 5.80 -4.16 7.39
C VAL A 119 6.77 -3.47 8.35
N ASP A 120 7.70 -4.25 8.91
CA ASP A 120 8.77 -3.72 9.76
C ASP A 120 9.60 -2.67 8.99
N PRO A 121 9.58 -1.38 9.41
CA PRO A 121 10.35 -0.33 8.76
C PRO A 121 11.86 -0.48 8.96
N TYR A 122 12.29 -1.31 9.91
CA TYR A 122 13.69 -1.60 10.23
C TYR A 122 13.90 -3.10 10.20
N PRO A 123 13.96 -3.75 9.01
CA PRO A 123 14.32 -5.16 8.97
C PRO A 123 15.64 -5.30 9.73
N GLU A 124 15.64 -6.05 10.83
CA GLU A 124 16.85 -6.28 11.61
C GLU A 124 17.96 -6.62 10.62
N ALA A 125 19.08 -5.90 10.69
CA ALA A 125 20.25 -6.27 9.92
C ALA A 125 20.46 -7.76 10.21
N GLY A 126 20.39 -8.60 9.17
CA GLY A 126 20.51 -10.06 9.29
C GLY A 126 21.66 -10.42 10.23
N PRO A 127 21.56 -11.55 10.95
CA PRO A 127 22.31 -11.81 12.17
C PRO A 127 23.74 -11.28 12.06
N SER A 128 24.05 -10.29 12.90
CA SER A 128 25.41 -9.76 13.04
C SER A 128 26.38 -10.93 13.15
N ASP A 129 27.27 -11.02 12.16
CA ASP A 129 28.31 -12.04 12.05
C ASP A 129 28.95 -12.34 13.43
N PRO A 130 28.86 -13.57 13.95
CA PRO A 130 29.23 -13.86 15.32
C PRO A 130 30.75 -13.96 15.46
N ARG A 131 31.37 -12.84 15.86
CA ARG A 131 32.68 -12.71 16.52
C ARG A 131 33.93 -13.16 15.72
N PRO A 132 35.04 -12.40 15.77
CA PRO A 132 36.29 -12.82 15.14
C PRO A 132 36.82 -14.13 15.76
N PRO A 133 37.53 -14.97 14.98
CA PRO A 133 38.07 -16.22 15.50
C PRO A 133 39.01 -15.94 16.68
N SER A 134 38.73 -16.57 17.81
CA SER A 134 39.62 -16.58 18.96
C SER A 134 40.95 -17.18 18.53
N ARG A 135 41.99 -16.34 18.58
CA ARG A 135 43.38 -16.79 18.53
C ARG A 135 43.62 -17.68 19.74
N TRP A 136 43.67 -19.00 19.53
CA TRP A 136 44.41 -19.88 20.42
C TRP A 136 45.74 -20.17 19.73
N GLY A 137 46.76 -19.46 20.18
CA GLY A 137 48.16 -19.78 19.97
C GLY A 137 48.75 -20.24 21.31
N THR A 138 49.49 -21.36 21.23
CA THR A 138 50.37 -22.01 22.20
C THR A 138 49.76 -22.55 23.49
#